data_AF-A0A1S2Z4R8-F1
#
_entry.id   AF-A0A1S2Z4R8-F1
#
_cell.length_a   1.000
_cell.length_b   1.000
_cell.length_c   1.000
_cell.angle_alpha   90.00
_cell.angle_beta   90.00
_cell.angle_gamma   90.00
#
_symmetry.space_group_name_H-M   'P 1'
#
loop_
_entity.id
_entity.type
_entity.pdbx_description
1 polymer ?
#
loop_
_entity_poly.entity_id
_entity_poly.type
_entity_poly.pdbx_seq_one_letter_code
_entity_poly.pdbx_strand_id
1 'polypeptide(L)' 'MDPQPQPVSYLCGDCGAETTLKTGDVIQCSHCFYRILYKKRTRRVVQYEAR' A
#
# COMPACT_ATOMS: atom_id res chain seq x y z
N MET A 1 19.06 -2.99 -17.54
CA MET A 1 17.70 -2.43 -17.60
C MET A 1 17.14 -2.51 -16.20
N ASP A 2 17.03 -1.39 -15.49
CA ASP A 2 16.49 -1.38 -14.12
C ASP A 2 14.97 -1.71 -14.17
N PRO A 3 14.46 -2.62 -13.33
CA PRO A 3 13.05 -2.97 -13.35
C PRO A 3 12.19 -1.76 -12.96
N GLN A 4 11.26 -1.38 -13.84
CA GLN A 4 10.33 -0.28 -13.57
C GLN A 4 9.57 -0.52 -12.24
N PRO A 5 9.45 0.51 -11.38
CA PRO A 5 8.77 0.37 -10.10
C PRO A 5 7.31 -0.02 -10.32
N GLN A 6 6.94 -1.19 -9.80
CA GLN A 6 5.56 -1.66 -9.86
C GLN A 6 4.65 -0.73 -9.05
N PRO A 7 3.43 -0.44 -9.53
CA PRO A 7 2.48 0.39 -8.80
C PRO A 7 2.16 -0.27 -7.45
N VAL A 8 2.33 0.48 -6.35
CA VAL A 8 2.09 0.01 -4.98
C VAL A 8 0.62 0.25 -4.63
N SER A 9 -0.09 -0.83 -4.30
CA SER A 9 -1.44 -0.78 -3.75
C SER A 9 -1.40 -0.51 -2.24
N TYR A 10 -2.14 0.51 -1.79
CA TYR A 10 -2.36 0.83 -0.39
C TYR A 10 -3.74 0.37 0.08
N LEU A 11 -3.92 0.17 1.38
CA LEU A 11 -5.17 -0.21 2.03
C LEU A 11 -5.65 0.94 2.91
N CYS A 12 -6.91 1.33 2.81
CA CYS A 12 -7.47 2.31 3.74
C CYS A 12 -7.54 1.76 5.16
N GLY A 13 -7.21 2.58 6.16
CA GLY A 13 -7.28 2.17 7.55
C GLY A 13 -8.69 1.99 8.12
N ASP A 14 -9.70 2.58 7.49
CA ASP A 14 -11.09 2.55 7.99
C ASP A 14 -11.96 1.56 7.20
N CYS A 15 -12.04 1.71 5.87
CA CYS A 15 -12.88 0.84 5.03
C CYS A 15 -12.14 -0.39 4.48
N GLY A 16 -10.82 -0.52 4.67
CA GLY A 16 -10.02 -1.62 4.14
C GLY A 16 -9.91 -1.67 2.62
N ALA A 17 -10.46 -0.68 1.89
CA ALA A 17 -10.45 -0.65 0.44
C ALA A 17 -9.03 -0.48 -0.12
N GLU A 18 -8.76 -1.16 -1.24
CA GLU A 18 -7.51 -1.00 -1.96
C GLU A 18 -7.52 0.30 -2.78
N THR A 19 -6.49 1.13 -2.60
CA THR A 19 -6.29 2.38 -3.32
C THR A 19 -4.92 2.36 -3.99
N THR A 20 -4.88 2.55 -5.29
CA THR A 20 -3.64 2.73 -6.05
C THR A 20 -3.27 4.20 -6.07
N LEU A 21 -2.15 4.58 -5.45
CA LEU A 21 -1.69 5.95 -5.37
C LEU A 21 -0.41 6.13 -6.21
N LYS A 22 -0.34 7.15 -7.06
CA LYS A 22 0.90 7.51 -7.78
C LYS A 22 1.70 8.53 -6.97
N THR A 23 2.98 8.68 -7.30
CA THR A 23 3.85 9.70 -6.69
C THR A 23 3.29 11.09 -7.02
N GLY A 24 2.91 11.86 -6.00
CA GLY A 24 2.35 13.21 -6.14
C GLY A 24 0.83 13.30 -6.03
N ASP A 25 0.12 12.17 -6.00
CA ASP A 25 -1.33 12.16 -5.73
C ASP A 25 -1.62 12.48 -4.26
N VAL A 26 -2.80 13.06 -3.99
CA VAL A 26 -3.27 13.35 -2.63
C VAL A 26 -3.55 12.04 -1.89
N ILE A 27 -3.03 11.92 -0.66
CA ILE A 27 -3.24 10.74 0.19
C ILE A 27 -4.67 10.75 0.72
N GLN A 28 -5.56 10.07 0.02
CA GLN A 28 -6.97 9.96 0.38
C GLN A 28 -7.59 8.68 -0.18
N CYS A 29 -8.43 8.03 0.62
CA CYS A 29 -9.25 6.91 0.13
C CYS A 29 -10.40 7.41 -0.73
N SER A 30 -10.63 6.75 -1.88
CA SER A 30 -11.71 7.10 -2.82
C SER A 30 -13.13 6.83 -2.30
N HIS A 31 -13.28 5.97 -1.28
CA HIS A 31 -14.60 5.54 -0.80
C HIS A 31 -15.06 6.29 0.46
N CYS A 32 -14.16 6.51 1.42
CA CYS A 32 -14.50 7.13 2.72
C CYS A 32 -13.79 8.47 2.98
N PHE A 33 -13.00 8.99 2.03
CA PHE A 33 -12.25 10.25 2.16
C PHE A 33 -11.25 10.28 3.33
N TYR A 34 -10.98 9.13 3.97
CA TYR A 34 -10.00 9.00 5.03
C TYR A 34 -8.57 9.12 4.48
N ARG A 35 -7.67 9.75 5.24
CA ARG A 35 -6.32 10.12 4.78
C ARG A 35 -5.20 9.20 5.27
N ILE A 36 -5.52 8.17 6.05
CA ILE A 36 -4.53 7.19 6.50
C ILE A 36 -4.66 5.92 5.65
N LEU A 37 -3.57 5.59 4.96
CA LEU A 37 -3.45 4.41 4.11
C LEU A 37 -2.25 3.57 4.57
N TYR A 38 -2.42 2.26 4.62
CA TYR A 38 -1.38 1.29 4.96
C TYR A 38 -0.80 0.64 3.70
N LYS A 39 0.50 0.36 3.70
CA LYS A 39 1.12 -0.42 2.63
C LYS A 39 0.79 -1.90 2.80
N LYS A 40 0.36 -2.57 1.73
CA LYS A 40 0.06 -4.00 1.78
C LYS A 40 1.32 -4.83 2.08
N ARG A 41 1.17 -5.89 2.88
CA ARG A 41 2.26 -6.83 3.19
C ARG A 41 2.82 -7.42 1.89
N THR A 42 4.12 -7.65 1.86
CA THR A 42 4.75 -8.35 0.74
C THR A 42 4.23 -9.79 0.67
N ARG A 43 4.04 -10.31 -0.55
CA ARG A 43 3.73 -11.73 -0.78
C ARG A 43 4.96 -12.64 -0.65
N ARG A 44 6.14 -12.05 -0.53
CA ARG A 44 7.40 -12.79 -0.38
C ARG A 44 7.46 -13.38 1.02
N VAL A 45 7.76 -14.68 1.11
CA VAL A 45 8.01 -15.35 2.40
C VAL A 45 9.25 -14.73 3.03
N VAL A 46 9.15 -14.34 4.30
CA VAL A 46 10.27 -13.82 5.08
C VAL A 46 10.48 -14.77 6.25
N GLN A 47 11.71 -15.26 6.42
CA GLN A 47 12.11 -16.13 7.51
C GLN A 47 12.71 -15.29 8.63
N TYR A 48 12.30 -15.56 9.86
CA TYR A 48 12.79 -14.91 11.07
C TYR A 48 13.30 -15.99 12.04
N GLU A 49 14.33 -15.68 12.82
CA GLU A 49 14.81 -16.54 13.91
C GLU A 49 14.18 -16.14 15.25
N ALA A 50 13.78 -17.11 16.07
CA ALA A 50 13.16 -16.89 17.38
C ALA A 50 14.23 -16.75 18.48
N ARG A 51 15.03 -15.70 18.42
CA ARG A 51 16.04 -15.37 19.44
C ARG A 51 15.51 -14.39 20.46
#